data_AF-A0A101MTA7-F1
#
_entry.id   AF-A0A101MTA7-F1
#
_cell.length_a   1.000
_cell.length_b   1.000
_cell.length_c   1.000
_cell.angle_alpha   90.00
_cell.angle_beta   90.00
_cell.angle_gamma   90.00
#
_symmetry.space_group_name_H-M   'P 1'
#
loop_
_entity.id
_entity.type
_entity.pdbx_description
1 polymer ?
#
loop_
_entity_poly.entity_id
_entity_poly.type
_entity_poly.pdbx_seq_one_letter_code
_entity_poly.pdbx_strand_id
1 'polypeptide(L)'
;MSSGYIQAGAYARLDGRYGIEGWRWLYIICFACTIPIAFLGLCVLPSTPDKCNSRFLSADEVRLAQERMASENREARQPFTKSKVLHILKGWRLWVLVAFTFFFSQADGVSSNSGLPIWLKEEGYSVESINTITTVSPAVTIVASVICGVISDVHDAKASLIAATAVLNIFACIVLAIWNVPVGLKFFAFFLSGTADGIAAIIYAWANEICAHSAEERAIVISAMNTIGNTFGAWVPLL
;
A
#
# COMPACT_ATOMS: atom_id res chain seq x y z
N MET A 1 -10.20 1.98 -1.25
CA MET A 1 -10.11 3.18 -2.10
C MET A 1 -11.41 3.50 -2.85
N SER A 2 -12.20 2.52 -3.33
CA SER A 2 -13.51 2.78 -3.98
C SER A 2 -14.69 2.96 -3.02
N SER A 3 -14.49 2.70 -1.72
CA SER A 3 -15.54 2.75 -0.70
C SER A 3 -16.19 4.13 -0.56
N GLY A 4 -15.45 5.23 -0.78
CA GLY A 4 -15.99 6.59 -0.67
C GLY A 4 -17.07 6.90 -1.71
N TYR A 5 -16.87 6.50 -2.98
CA TYR A 5 -17.89 6.65 -4.03
C TYR A 5 -19.10 5.75 -3.79
N ILE A 6 -18.87 4.51 -3.36
CA ILE A 6 -19.95 3.58 -3.05
C ILE A 6 -20.74 4.08 -1.84
N GLN A 7 -20.07 4.66 -0.85
CA GLN A 7 -20.71 5.24 0.34
C GLN A 7 -21.49 6.50 0.00
N ALA A 8 -20.93 7.41 -0.80
CA ALA A 8 -21.64 8.59 -1.28
C ALA A 8 -22.88 8.20 -2.11
N GLY A 9 -22.74 7.24 -3.04
CA GLY A 9 -23.86 6.72 -3.82
C GLY A 9 -24.90 5.97 -2.99
N ALA A 10 -24.47 5.24 -1.95
CA ALA A 10 -25.36 4.55 -1.02
C ALA A 10 -26.14 5.55 -0.14
N TYR A 11 -25.49 6.59 0.37
CA TYR A 11 -26.19 7.64 1.11
C TYR A 11 -27.16 8.44 0.23
N ALA A 12 -26.77 8.77 -1.01
CA ALA A 12 -27.61 9.57 -1.89
C ALA A 12 -28.86 8.85 -2.43
N ARG A 13 -28.82 7.52 -2.59
CA ARG A 13 -29.89 6.76 -3.29
C ARG A 13 -30.48 5.58 -2.52
N LEU A 14 -29.82 5.12 -1.47
CA LEU A 14 -30.19 3.89 -0.75
C LEU A 14 -30.45 4.14 0.74
N ASP A 15 -30.24 5.36 1.24
CA ASP A 15 -30.52 5.69 2.64
C ASP A 15 -32.02 5.58 2.95
N GLY A 16 -32.35 4.82 3.99
CA GLY A 16 -33.73 4.50 4.38
C GLY A 16 -34.45 3.49 3.47
N ARG A 17 -33.82 3.03 2.37
CA ARG A 17 -34.43 2.03 1.49
C ARG A 17 -34.48 0.67 2.19
N TYR A 18 -35.67 0.07 2.25
CA TYR A 18 -35.94 -1.16 3.00
C TYR A 18 -35.66 -1.07 4.51
N GLY A 19 -35.66 0.15 5.08
CA GLY A 19 -35.35 0.36 6.51
C GLY A 19 -33.88 0.16 6.88
N ILE A 20 -32.99 0.21 5.89
CA ILE A 20 -31.55 0.01 6.07
C ILE A 20 -30.85 1.36 5.87
N GLU A 21 -30.02 1.74 6.83
CA GLU A 21 -29.21 2.96 6.79
C GLU A 21 -28.12 2.88 5.71
N GLY A 22 -27.80 3.99 5.06
CA GLY A 22 -26.87 4.06 3.93
C GLY A 22 -25.49 3.43 4.18
N TRP A 23 -24.98 3.48 5.41
CA TRP A 23 -23.70 2.85 5.77
C TRP A 23 -23.75 1.31 5.74
N ARG A 24 -24.90 0.68 6.01
CA ARG A 24 -25.06 -0.79 5.97
C ARG A 24 -25.08 -1.30 4.53
N TRP A 25 -25.64 -0.51 3.61
CA TRP A 25 -25.63 -0.82 2.18
C TRP A 25 -24.22 -0.91 1.61
N LEU A 26 -23.28 -0.09 2.11
CA LEU A 26 -21.87 -0.17 1.72
C LEU A 26 -21.28 -1.56 1.95
N TYR A 27 -21.52 -2.15 3.13
CA TYR A 27 -21.01 -3.50 3.46
C TYR A 27 -21.59 -4.58 2.56
N ILE A 28 -22.90 -4.51 2.27
CA ILE A 28 -23.58 -5.49 1.42
C ILE A 28 -23.04 -5.43 -0.01
N ILE A 29 -22.92 -4.23 -0.58
CA ILE A 29 -22.43 -4.03 -1.95
C ILE A 29 -20.97 -4.50 -2.05
N CYS A 30 -20.11 -4.10 -1.12
CA CYS A 30 -18.72 -4.54 -1.09
C CYS A 30 -18.61 -6.07 -1.00
N PHE A 31 -19.38 -6.71 -0.12
CA PHE A 31 -19.38 -8.17 0.02
C PHE A 31 -19.81 -8.87 -1.27
N ALA A 32 -20.90 -8.42 -1.89
CA ALA A 32 -21.41 -8.97 -3.14
C ALA A 32 -20.40 -8.86 -4.31
N CYS A 33 -19.63 -7.77 -4.39
CA CYS A 33 -18.58 -7.63 -5.39
C CYS A 33 -17.34 -8.49 -5.09
N THR A 34 -16.99 -8.68 -3.81
CA THR A 34 -15.77 -9.43 -3.43
C THR A 34 -15.88 -10.95 -3.55
N ILE A 35 -17.05 -11.55 -3.28
CA ILE A 35 -17.21 -13.02 -3.34
C ILE A 35 -16.86 -13.59 -4.72
N PRO A 36 -17.40 -13.09 -5.85
CA PRO A 36 -17.09 -13.63 -7.16
C PRO A 36 -15.60 -13.51 -7.49
N ILE A 37 -14.98 -12.38 -7.11
CA ILE A 37 -13.55 -12.14 -7.32
C ILE A 37 -12.71 -13.13 -6.50
N ALA A 38 -13.09 -13.41 -5.26
CA ALA A 38 -12.42 -14.40 -4.42
C ALA A 38 -12.53 -15.81 -5.03
N PHE A 39 -13.71 -16.18 -5.56
CA PHE A 39 -13.90 -17.47 -6.23
C PHE A 39 -13.06 -17.58 -7.51
N LEU A 40 -13.03 -16.51 -8.32
CA LEU A 40 -12.15 -16.43 -9.49
C LEU A 40 -10.67 -16.56 -9.11
N GLY A 41 -10.25 -15.89 -8.03
CA GLY A 41 -8.88 -16.00 -7.51
C GLY A 41 -8.50 -17.44 -7.15
N LEU A 42 -9.40 -18.18 -6.50
CA LEU A 42 -9.18 -19.60 -6.16
C LEU A 42 -9.12 -20.51 -7.40
N CYS A 43 -9.83 -20.17 -8.48
CA CYS A 43 -9.82 -20.95 -9.71
C CYS A 43 -8.64 -20.64 -10.64
N VAL A 44 -8.17 -19.39 -10.66
CA VAL A 44 -7.20 -18.90 -11.65
C VAL A 44 -5.77 -18.86 -11.12
N LEU A 45 -5.55 -18.60 -9.82
CA LEU A 45 -4.20 -18.45 -9.28
C LEU A 45 -3.46 -19.80 -9.23
N PRO A 46 -2.39 -20.00 -10.02
CA PRO A 46 -1.59 -21.20 -9.93
C PRO A 46 -0.80 -21.21 -8.61
N SER A 47 -0.68 -22.38 -7.99
CA SER A 47 0.23 -22.56 -6.86
C SER A 47 1.68 -22.24 -7.24
N THR A 48 2.52 -21.96 -6.23
CA THR A 48 3.94 -21.63 -6.38
C THR A 48 4.66 -22.51 -7.42
N PRO A 49 5.60 -21.97 -8.20
CA PRO A 49 6.31 -22.70 -9.27
C PRO A 49 7.09 -23.95 -8.80
N ASP A 50 7.42 -24.05 -7.50
CA ASP A 50 8.01 -25.26 -6.88
C ASP A 50 7.01 -26.42 -6.69
N LYS A 51 5.71 -26.10 -6.64
CA LYS A 51 4.59 -27.05 -6.53
C LYS A 51 3.46 -26.57 -7.43
N CYS A 52 3.70 -26.61 -8.74
CA CYS A 52 2.75 -26.08 -9.71
C CYS A 52 1.50 -26.98 -9.76
N ASN A 53 0.43 -26.55 -9.09
CA ASN A 53 -0.91 -27.12 -9.23
C ASN A 53 -1.73 -26.18 -10.11
N SER A 54 -1.22 -25.92 -11.32
CA SER A 54 -1.93 -25.09 -12.27
C SER A 54 -2.85 -25.96 -13.12
N ARG A 55 -4.13 -25.58 -13.21
CA ARG A 55 -5.09 -26.16 -14.16
C ARG A 55 -4.93 -25.59 -15.57
N PHE A 56 -4.17 -24.51 -15.74
CA PHE A 56 -4.15 -23.70 -16.96
C PHE A 56 -2.75 -23.56 -17.60
N LEU A 57 -1.66 -23.73 -16.84
CA LEU A 57 -0.31 -23.60 -17.38
C LEU A 57 0.18 -24.92 -17.98
N SER A 58 0.78 -24.84 -19.17
CA SER A 58 1.48 -25.97 -19.80
C SER A 58 2.81 -26.25 -19.08
N ALA A 59 3.31 -27.48 -19.19
CA ALA A 59 4.59 -27.89 -18.60
C ALA A 59 5.77 -27.01 -19.08
N ASP A 60 5.72 -26.54 -20.33
CA ASP A 60 6.74 -25.66 -20.91
C ASP A 60 6.71 -24.25 -20.30
N GLU A 61 5.53 -23.72 -19.96
CA GLU A 61 5.38 -22.42 -19.32
C GLU A 61 5.85 -22.45 -17.86
N VAL A 62 5.61 -23.58 -17.17
CA VAL A 62 6.13 -23.81 -15.82
C VAL A 62 7.66 -23.88 -15.86
N ARG A 63 8.24 -24.55 -16.86
CA ARG A 63 9.69 -24.63 -17.03
C ARG A 63 10.31 -23.26 -17.33
N LEU A 64 9.69 -22.47 -18.21
CA LEU A 64 10.12 -21.09 -18.46
C LEU A 64 10.06 -20.21 -17.20
N ALA A 65 9.03 -20.38 -16.37
CA ALA A 65 8.91 -19.67 -15.10
C ALA A 65 10.01 -20.08 -14.10
N GLN A 66 10.35 -21.36 -14.03
CA GLN A 66 11.46 -21.88 -13.21
C GLN A 66 12.82 -21.36 -13.70
N GLU A 67 13.04 -21.32 -15.02
CA GLU A 67 14.25 -20.76 -15.62
C GLU A 67 14.40 -19.26 -15.32
N ARG A 68 13.31 -18.49 -15.35
CA ARG A 68 13.32 -17.08 -14.93
C ARG A 68 13.69 -16.91 -13.47
N MET A 69 13.11 -17.71 -12.57
CA MET A 69 13.48 -17.67 -11.14
C MET A 69 14.95 -18.02 -10.92
N ALA A 70 15.48 -19.01 -11.64
CA ALA A 70 16.89 -19.39 -11.59
C ALA A 70 17.81 -18.27 -12.13
N SER A 71 17.40 -17.60 -13.22
CA SER A 71 18.16 -16.49 -13.81
C SER A 71 18.26 -15.26 -12.88
N GLU A 72 17.28 -15.08 -11.99
CA GLU A 72 17.30 -14.01 -10.99
C GLU A 72 18.07 -14.40 -9.70
N ASN A 73 18.81 -15.50 -9.68
CA ASN A 73 19.52 -16.02 -8.50
C ASN A 73 18.62 -16.17 -7.26
N ARG A 74 17.32 -16.41 -7.44
CA ARG A 74 16.40 -16.61 -6.32
C ARG A 74 16.54 -18.05 -5.82
N GLU A 75 17.19 -18.22 -4.66
CA GLU A 75 17.34 -19.55 -4.06
C GLU A 75 15.98 -20.21 -3.76
N ALA A 76 15.89 -21.51 -4.02
CA ALA A 76 14.71 -22.31 -3.73
C ALA A 76 14.36 -22.28 -2.23
N ARG A 77 13.06 -22.32 -1.92
CA ARG A 77 12.55 -22.22 -0.54
C ARG A 77 13.07 -23.37 0.32
N GLN A 78 13.98 -23.07 1.24
CA GLN A 78 14.44 -24.02 2.24
C GLN A 78 13.46 -24.14 3.42
N PRO A 79 13.44 -25.28 4.14
CA PRO A 79 12.58 -25.47 5.30
C PRO A 79 12.98 -24.51 6.43
N PHE A 80 11.98 -23.79 6.97
CA PHE A 80 12.14 -22.87 8.08
C PHE A 80 12.75 -23.58 9.29
N THR A 81 13.98 -23.22 9.64
CA THR A 81 14.64 -23.70 10.84
C THR A 81 14.66 -22.59 11.87
N LYS A 82 14.24 -22.86 13.12
CA LYS A 82 14.21 -21.85 14.21
C LYS A 82 15.54 -21.11 14.39
N SER A 83 16.66 -21.79 14.17
CA SER A 83 18.00 -21.21 14.22
C SER A 83 18.23 -20.13 13.14
N LYS A 84 17.78 -20.37 11.91
CA LYS A 84 17.88 -19.39 10.80
C LYS A 84 17.04 -18.15 11.08
N VAL A 85 15.81 -18.35 11.58
CA VAL A 85 14.92 -17.23 11.97
C VAL A 85 15.58 -16.37 13.04
N LEU A 86 16.16 -16.98 14.08
CA LEU A 86 16.82 -16.24 15.15
C LEU A 86 18.08 -15.51 14.66
N HIS A 87 18.79 -16.07 13.67
CA HIS A 87 19.93 -15.42 13.03
C HIS A 87 19.51 -14.20 12.21
N ILE A 88 18.44 -14.34 11.41
CA ILE A 88 17.85 -13.26 10.61
C ILE A 88 17.35 -12.12 11.51
N LEU A 89 16.66 -12.44 12.61
CA LEU A 89 16.19 -11.44 13.58
C LEU A 89 17.33 -10.70 14.31
N LYS A 90 18.51 -11.32 14.42
CA LYS A 90 19.71 -10.66 14.97
C LYS A 90 20.48 -9.87 13.90
N GLY A 91 20.12 -10.00 12.63
CA GLY A 91 20.75 -9.29 11.53
C GLY A 91 20.44 -7.80 11.58
N TRP A 92 21.48 -6.97 11.48
CA TRP A 92 21.34 -5.51 11.46
C TRP A 92 20.52 -5.02 10.25
N ARG A 93 20.58 -5.73 9.11
CA ARG A 93 19.86 -5.41 7.87
C ARG A 93 18.35 -5.36 8.10
N LEU A 94 17.81 -6.32 8.85
CA LEU A 94 16.38 -6.38 9.19
C LEU A 94 15.96 -5.12 9.95
N TRP A 95 16.69 -4.77 11.01
CA TRP A 95 16.34 -3.61 11.84
C TRP A 95 16.48 -2.29 11.10
N VAL A 96 17.48 -2.14 10.22
CA VAL A 96 17.62 -0.94 9.39
C VAL A 96 16.47 -0.81 8.39
N LEU A 97 16.10 -1.88 7.68
CA LEU A 97 15.00 -1.87 6.72
C LEU A 97 13.63 -1.66 7.40
N VAL A 98 13.43 -2.27 8.57
CA VAL A 98 12.24 -2.08 9.40
C VAL A 98 12.16 -0.65 9.91
N ALA A 99 13.23 -0.09 10.46
CA ALA A 99 13.25 1.29 10.94
C ALA A 99 13.01 2.29 9.80
N PHE A 100 13.65 2.06 8.64
CA PHE A 100 13.47 2.88 7.45
C PHE A 100 12.01 2.87 6.99
N THR A 101 11.39 1.69 6.88
CA THR A 101 9.98 1.56 6.48
C THR A 101 9.04 2.12 7.53
N PHE A 102 9.37 1.97 8.80
CA PHE A 102 8.61 2.54 9.90
C PHE A 102 8.53 4.06 9.79
N PHE A 103 9.66 4.76 9.70
CA PHE A 103 9.66 6.22 9.57
C PHE A 103 8.92 6.69 8.31
N PHE A 104 9.11 5.99 7.19
CA PHE A 104 8.43 6.33 5.94
C PHE A 104 6.91 6.12 6.03
N SER A 105 6.46 4.99 6.58
CA SER A 105 5.05 4.67 6.76
C SER A 105 4.36 5.62 7.74
N GLN A 106 5.06 6.07 8.78
CA GLN A 106 4.49 7.03 9.73
C GLN A 106 4.50 8.48 9.19
N ALA A 107 5.48 8.84 8.35
CA ALA A 107 5.51 10.15 7.69
C ALA A 107 4.32 10.37 6.75
N ASP A 108 3.78 9.30 6.16
CA ASP A 108 2.56 9.33 5.34
C ASP A 108 1.26 9.58 6.16
N GLY A 109 1.31 9.30 7.47
CA GLY A 109 0.14 9.34 8.35
C GLY A 109 -0.55 10.70 8.46
N VAL A 110 0.13 11.80 8.11
CA VAL A 110 -0.41 13.17 8.19
C VAL A 110 -1.52 13.40 7.15
N SER A 111 -1.45 12.77 5.97
CA SER A 111 -2.51 12.85 4.94
C SER A 111 -3.49 11.68 4.99
N SER A 112 -3.02 10.50 5.36
CA SER A 112 -3.75 9.25 5.18
C SER A 112 -4.62 8.88 6.39
N ASN A 113 -4.25 9.28 7.60
CA ASN A 113 -4.96 8.95 8.84
C ASN A 113 -5.98 10.01 9.27
N SER A 114 -6.84 10.46 8.34
CA SER A 114 -8.02 11.30 8.61
C SER A 114 -7.79 12.83 8.67
N GLY A 115 -6.59 13.35 8.39
CA GLY A 115 -6.35 14.81 8.42
C GLY A 115 -7.21 15.60 7.43
N LEU A 116 -7.28 15.17 6.17
CA LEU A 116 -8.10 15.80 5.13
C LEU A 116 -9.61 15.80 5.44
N PRO A 117 -10.25 14.67 5.81
CA PRO A 117 -11.68 14.68 6.13
C PRO A 117 -12.01 15.45 7.41
N ILE A 118 -11.10 15.50 8.40
CA ILE A 118 -11.28 16.32 9.61
C ILE A 118 -11.26 17.80 9.24
N TRP A 119 -10.28 18.24 8.47
CA TRP A 119 -10.19 19.64 8.02
C TRP A 119 -11.39 20.05 7.16
N LEU A 120 -11.84 19.20 6.23
CA LEU A 120 -13.05 19.47 5.43
C LEU A 120 -14.33 19.54 6.29
N LYS A 121 -14.39 18.78 7.39
CA LYS A 121 -15.51 18.85 8.35
C LYS A 121 -15.51 20.16 9.12
N GLU A 122 -14.34 20.66 9.55
CA GLU A 122 -14.23 21.96 10.23
C GLU A 122 -14.59 23.13 9.29
N GLU A 123 -14.24 23.03 8.01
CA GLU A 123 -14.58 24.04 7.00
C GLU A 123 -16.07 24.01 6.59
N GLY A 124 -16.85 23.04 7.08
CA GLY A 124 -18.30 22.99 6.90
C GLY A 124 -18.79 22.29 5.63
N TYR A 125 -17.96 21.45 5.00
CA TYR A 125 -18.40 20.68 3.82
C TYR A 125 -19.45 19.62 4.18
N SER A 126 -20.35 19.33 3.23
CA SER A 126 -21.32 18.24 3.38
C SER A 126 -20.63 16.88 3.41
N VAL A 127 -21.22 15.90 4.10
CA VAL A 127 -20.68 14.52 4.20
C VAL A 127 -20.42 13.89 2.82
N GLU A 128 -21.28 14.17 1.85
CA GLU A 128 -21.11 13.72 0.45
C GLU A 128 -19.88 14.35 -0.22
N SER A 129 -19.67 15.65 -0.02
CA SER A 129 -18.51 16.37 -0.57
C SER A 129 -17.21 15.91 0.08
N ILE A 130 -17.21 15.68 1.40
CA ILE A 130 -16.06 15.15 2.13
C ILE A 130 -15.66 13.79 1.57
N ASN A 131 -16.62 12.88 1.38
CA ASN A 131 -16.35 11.54 0.84
C ASN A 131 -15.84 11.62 -0.60
N THR A 132 -16.40 12.50 -1.43
CA THR A 132 -15.97 12.66 -2.83
C THR A 132 -14.55 13.19 -2.94
N ILE A 133 -14.24 14.30 -2.23
CA ILE A 133 -12.92 14.94 -2.25
C ILE A 133 -11.85 14.03 -1.66
N THR A 134 -12.15 13.36 -0.55
CA THR A 134 -11.21 12.42 0.07
C THR A 134 -10.89 11.24 -0.84
N THR A 135 -11.80 10.88 -1.77
CA THR A 135 -11.55 9.81 -2.74
C THR A 135 -10.67 10.25 -3.92
N VAL A 136 -10.46 11.54 -4.14
CA VAL A 136 -9.50 12.03 -5.16
C VAL A 136 -8.06 11.74 -4.75
N SER A 137 -7.74 11.84 -3.45
CA SER A 137 -6.39 11.56 -2.92
C SER A 137 -5.84 10.19 -3.34
N PRO A 138 -6.53 9.06 -3.08
CA PRO A 138 -6.05 7.74 -3.51
C PRO A 138 -5.95 7.58 -5.03
N ALA A 139 -6.75 8.30 -5.83
CA ALA A 139 -6.62 8.25 -7.29
C ALA A 139 -5.30 8.90 -7.76
N VAL A 140 -4.91 10.01 -7.13
CA VAL A 140 -3.62 10.66 -7.38
C VAL A 140 -2.46 9.74 -6.97
N THR A 141 -2.57 9.06 -5.82
CA THR A 141 -1.59 8.06 -5.36
C THR A 141 -1.38 6.95 -6.39
N ILE A 142 -2.45 6.41 -6.99
CA ILE A 142 -2.35 5.34 -8.00
C ILE A 142 -1.56 5.82 -9.22
N VAL A 143 -1.91 7.00 -9.75
CA VAL A 143 -1.23 7.56 -10.94
C VAL A 143 0.24 7.82 -10.63
N ALA A 144 0.53 8.42 -9.47
CA ALA A 144 1.89 8.69 -9.02
C ALA A 144 2.70 7.39 -8.82
N SER A 145 2.09 6.35 -8.23
CA SER A 145 2.72 5.05 -8.01
C SER A 145 3.09 4.36 -9.32
N VAL A 146 2.20 4.37 -10.31
CA VAL A 146 2.48 3.79 -11.64
C VAL A 146 3.62 4.54 -12.33
N ILE A 147 3.58 5.88 -12.33
CA ILE A 147 4.63 6.69 -12.94
C ILE A 147 5.98 6.45 -12.26
N CYS A 148 6.01 6.49 -10.92
CA CYS A 148 7.24 6.24 -10.16
C CYS A 148 7.75 4.82 -10.36
N GLY A 149 6.87 3.82 -10.47
CA GLY A 149 7.23 2.44 -10.76
C GLY A 149 7.90 2.31 -12.13
N VAL A 150 7.30 2.87 -13.18
CA VAL A 150 7.88 2.85 -14.54
C VAL A 150 9.23 3.57 -14.57
N ILE A 151 9.34 4.74 -13.95
CA ILE A 151 10.61 5.48 -13.90
C ILE A 151 11.68 4.70 -13.13
N SER A 152 11.28 4.06 -12.03
CA SER A 152 12.16 3.22 -11.22
C SER A 152 12.71 2.05 -12.02
N ASP A 153 11.87 1.38 -12.80
CA ASP A 153 12.25 0.20 -13.58
C ASP A 153 13.12 0.56 -14.80
N VAL A 154 12.88 1.73 -15.41
CA VAL A 154 13.65 2.17 -16.60
C VAL A 154 15.04 2.70 -16.22
N HIS A 155 15.16 3.41 -15.10
CA HIS A 155 16.40 4.10 -14.74
C HIS A 155 17.19 3.44 -13.60
N ASP A 156 16.69 2.36 -13.01
CA ASP A 156 17.22 1.72 -11.79
C ASP A 156 17.52 2.73 -10.66
N ALA A 157 16.73 3.80 -10.64
CA ALA A 157 16.98 5.02 -9.89
C ALA A 157 16.20 5.04 -8.55
N LYS A 158 16.08 3.87 -7.91
CA LYS A 158 15.22 3.64 -6.73
C LYS A 158 15.58 4.59 -5.57
N ALA A 159 16.87 4.73 -5.27
CA ALA A 159 17.35 5.58 -4.18
C ALA A 159 17.06 7.08 -4.42
N SER A 160 17.24 7.55 -5.66
CA SER A 160 16.94 8.95 -6.00
C SER A 160 15.45 9.26 -6.00
N LEU A 161 14.60 8.31 -6.40
CA LEU A 161 13.14 8.49 -6.33
C LEU A 161 12.64 8.54 -4.89
N ILE A 162 13.17 7.67 -4.04
CA ILE A 162 12.89 7.69 -2.59
C ILE A 162 13.30 9.05 -2.00
N ALA A 163 14.51 9.53 -2.32
CA ALA A 163 14.99 10.81 -1.82
C ALA A 163 14.16 12.00 -2.34
N ALA A 164 13.83 12.03 -3.64
CA ALA A 164 13.03 13.09 -4.24
C ALA A 164 11.66 13.21 -3.55
N THR A 165 11.01 12.09 -3.27
CA THR A 165 9.68 12.13 -2.64
C THR A 165 9.73 12.35 -1.15
N ALA A 166 10.81 11.95 -0.47
CA ALA A 166 11.03 12.38 0.90
C ALA A 166 11.10 13.92 0.99
N VAL A 167 11.77 14.58 0.03
CA VAL A 167 11.81 16.05 -0.03
C VAL A 167 10.43 16.64 -0.32
N LEU A 168 9.66 16.05 -1.24
CA LEU A 168 8.29 16.50 -1.54
C LEU A 168 7.35 16.33 -0.33
N ASN A 169 7.49 15.24 0.43
CA ASN A 169 6.70 15.00 1.63
C ASN A 169 7.08 15.99 2.75
N ILE A 170 8.38 16.26 2.95
CA ILE A 170 8.83 17.31 3.90
C ILE A 170 8.21 18.66 3.53
N PHE A 171 8.20 19.02 2.25
CA PHE A 171 7.54 20.24 1.78
C PHE A 171 6.03 20.25 2.10
N ALA A 172 5.32 19.16 1.83
CA ALA A 172 3.90 19.03 2.16
C ALA A 172 3.64 19.17 3.67
N CYS A 173 4.47 18.53 4.51
CA CYS A 173 4.40 18.64 5.97
C CYS A 173 4.62 20.07 6.47
N ILE A 174 5.60 20.80 5.91
CA ILE A 174 5.86 22.20 6.27
C ILE A 174 4.65 23.07 5.92
N VAL A 175 4.06 22.89 4.73
CA VAL A 175 2.88 23.64 4.30
C VAL A 175 1.69 23.36 5.24
N LEU A 176 1.47 22.11 5.64
CA LEU A 176 0.39 21.74 6.55
C LEU A 176 0.62 22.19 8.00
N ALA A 177 1.88 22.37 8.42
CA ALA A 177 2.21 22.90 9.74
C ALA A 177 1.93 24.40 9.88
N ILE A 178 1.88 25.15 8.78
CA ILE A 178 1.58 26.59 8.78
C ILE A 178 0.06 26.78 8.87
N TRP A 179 -0.40 27.48 9.91
CA TRP A 179 -1.83 27.69 10.18
C TRP A 179 -2.56 28.44 9.07
N ASN A 180 -1.94 29.51 8.56
CA ASN A 180 -2.52 30.40 7.56
C ASN A 180 -1.89 30.17 6.18
N VAL A 181 -2.58 29.40 5.34
CA VAL A 181 -2.15 29.01 4.01
C VAL A 181 -3.35 29.09 3.06
N PRO A 182 -3.18 29.52 1.79
CA PRO A 182 -4.25 29.52 0.81
C PRO A 182 -4.89 28.13 0.65
N VAL A 183 -6.21 28.08 0.52
CA VAL A 183 -6.99 26.84 0.41
C VAL A 183 -6.46 25.91 -0.68
N GLY A 184 -6.09 26.46 -1.85
CA GLY A 184 -5.51 25.68 -2.94
C GLY A 184 -4.16 25.04 -2.60
N LEU A 185 -3.32 25.70 -1.80
CA LEU A 185 -2.03 25.16 -1.38
C LEU A 185 -2.19 24.08 -0.30
N LYS A 186 -3.22 24.18 0.57
CA LYS A 186 -3.58 23.11 1.51
C LYS A 186 -4.04 21.85 0.77
N PHE A 187 -4.90 21.98 -0.23
CA PHE A 187 -5.31 20.84 -1.08
C PHE A 187 -4.12 20.21 -1.81
N PHE A 188 -3.25 21.04 -2.40
CA PHE A 188 -2.04 20.55 -3.06
C PHE A 188 -1.14 19.79 -2.09
N ALA A 189 -0.92 20.29 -0.88
CA ALA A 189 -0.12 19.61 0.14
C ALA A 189 -0.74 18.27 0.58
N PHE A 190 -2.06 18.21 0.77
CA PHE A 190 -2.74 16.94 1.11
C PHE A 190 -2.62 15.91 -0.01
N PHE A 191 -2.80 16.29 -1.27
CA PHE A 191 -2.65 15.37 -2.41
C PHE A 191 -1.19 14.99 -2.67
N LEU A 192 -0.26 15.92 -2.49
CA LEU A 192 1.17 15.66 -2.63
C LEU A 192 1.65 14.67 -1.57
N SER A 193 1.21 14.82 -0.32
CA SER A 193 1.51 13.87 0.75
C SER A 193 1.00 12.46 0.41
N GLY A 194 -0.19 12.34 -0.19
CA GLY A 194 -0.71 11.05 -0.67
C GLY A 194 0.11 10.38 -1.77
N THR A 195 1.00 11.09 -2.47
CA THR A 195 1.93 10.46 -3.44
C THR A 195 3.05 9.66 -2.78
N ALA A 196 3.33 9.90 -1.49
CA ALA A 196 4.35 9.18 -0.75
C ALA A 196 3.97 7.70 -0.53
N ASP A 197 2.70 7.40 -0.30
CA ASP A 197 2.18 6.02 -0.19
C ASP A 197 2.51 5.17 -1.44
N GLY A 198 2.49 5.79 -2.64
CA GLY A 198 2.83 5.12 -3.89
C GLY A 198 4.26 4.57 -3.97
N ILE A 199 5.17 5.07 -3.12
CA ILE A 199 6.59 4.70 -3.08
C ILE A 199 6.87 3.58 -2.09
N ALA A 200 5.92 3.26 -1.21
CA ALA A 200 6.03 2.08 -0.36
C ALA A 200 6.32 0.83 -1.21
N ALA A 201 5.68 0.72 -2.38
CA ALA A 201 5.93 -0.36 -3.35
C ALA A 201 7.40 -0.44 -3.81
N ILE A 202 8.04 0.71 -4.08
CA ILE A 202 9.45 0.78 -4.49
C ILE A 202 10.38 0.40 -3.33
N ILE A 203 10.06 0.84 -2.10
CA ILE A 203 10.83 0.45 -0.90
C ILE A 203 10.75 -1.06 -0.68
N TYR A 204 9.58 -1.67 -0.83
CA TYR A 204 9.43 -3.13 -0.74
C TYR A 204 10.15 -3.85 -1.88
N ALA A 205 10.14 -3.30 -3.10
CA ALA A 205 10.92 -3.86 -4.22
C ALA A 205 12.43 -3.80 -3.94
N TRP A 206 12.91 -2.69 -3.39
CA TRP A 206 14.32 -2.55 -3.01
C TRP A 206 14.71 -3.45 -1.84
N ALA A 207 13.84 -3.61 -0.84
CA ALA A 207 14.04 -4.58 0.24
C ALA A 207 14.07 -6.03 -0.28
N ASN A 208 13.27 -6.35 -1.30
CA ASN A 208 13.32 -7.65 -1.98
C ASN A 208 14.67 -7.92 -2.63
N GLU A 209 15.29 -6.91 -3.26
CA GLU A 209 16.60 -7.00 -3.90
C GLU A 209 17.73 -7.14 -2.86
N ILE A 210 17.71 -6.34 -1.80
CA ILE A 210 18.70 -6.41 -0.71
C ILE A 210 18.70 -7.79 -0.03
N CYS A 211 17.51 -8.40 0.10
CA CYS A 211 17.33 -9.73 0.68
C CYS A 211 17.27 -10.86 -0.36
N ALA A 212 17.72 -10.63 -1.61
CA ALA A 212 17.63 -11.63 -2.68
C ALA A 212 18.39 -12.94 -2.38
N HIS A 213 19.44 -12.87 -1.55
CA HIS A 213 20.28 -14.01 -1.18
C HIS A 213 19.57 -15.11 -0.37
N SER A 214 18.46 -14.81 0.31
CA SER A 214 17.72 -15.82 1.07
C SER A 214 16.22 -15.58 0.99
N ALA A 215 15.49 -16.55 0.44
CA ALA A 215 14.04 -16.51 0.38
C ALA A 215 13.38 -16.45 1.77
N GLU A 216 14.01 -17.05 2.78
CA GLU A 216 13.55 -17.02 4.18
C GLU A 216 13.72 -15.62 4.79
N GLU A 217 14.90 -15.01 4.61
CA GLU A 217 15.20 -13.65 5.10
C GLU A 217 14.26 -12.63 4.47
N ARG A 218 14.08 -12.69 3.14
CA ARG A 218 13.19 -11.81 2.41
C ARG A 218 11.75 -11.87 2.91
N ALA A 219 11.21 -13.08 3.11
CA ALA A 219 9.85 -13.26 3.62
C ALA A 219 9.67 -12.68 5.03
N ILE A 220 10.65 -12.90 5.92
CA ILE A 220 10.61 -12.39 7.29
C ILE A 220 10.76 -10.87 7.31
N VAL A 221 11.70 -10.31 6.55
CA VAL A 221 11.95 -8.87 6.51
C VAL A 221 10.73 -8.12 5.98
N ILE A 222 10.14 -8.57 4.86
CA ILE A 222 8.98 -7.89 4.27
C ILE A 222 7.74 -8.01 5.17
N SER A 223 7.50 -9.19 5.76
CA SER A 223 6.38 -9.36 6.69
C SER A 223 6.56 -8.53 7.97
N ALA A 224 7.78 -8.43 8.51
CA ALA A 224 8.09 -7.59 9.65
C ALA A 224 7.93 -6.09 9.34
N MET A 225 8.45 -5.62 8.19
CA MET A 225 8.28 -4.25 7.71
C MET A 225 6.80 -3.86 7.65
N ASN A 226 5.97 -4.71 7.04
CA ASN A 226 4.54 -4.45 6.88
C ASN A 226 3.78 -4.52 8.22
N THR A 227 4.07 -5.53 9.05
CA THR A 227 3.39 -5.74 10.33
C THR A 227 3.67 -4.58 11.27
N ILE A 228 4.92 -4.19 11.43
CA ILE A 228 5.31 -3.09 12.32
C ILE A 228 4.72 -1.76 11.82
N GLY A 229 4.82 -1.48 10.51
CA GLY A 229 4.22 -0.28 9.93
C GLY A 229 2.72 -0.17 10.21
N ASN A 230 1.96 -1.24 9.97
CA ASN A 230 0.52 -1.26 10.20
C ASN A 230 0.14 -1.26 11.69
N THR A 231 0.88 -1.95 12.56
CA THR A 231 0.61 -1.93 14.01
C THR A 231 0.72 -0.52 14.57
N PHE A 232 1.73 0.25 14.17
CA PHE A 232 1.86 1.63 14.61
C PHE A 232 0.84 2.55 13.95
N GLY A 233 0.52 2.33 12.66
CA GLY A 233 -0.57 3.05 12.00
C GLY A 233 -1.93 2.87 12.70
N ALA A 234 -2.17 1.73 13.35
CA ALA A 234 -3.37 1.50 14.16
C ALA A 234 -3.32 2.18 15.53
N TRP A 235 -2.13 2.37 16.10
CA TRP A 235 -1.95 2.93 17.45
C TRP A 235 -1.88 4.46 17.47
N VAL A 236 -1.21 5.08 16.49
CA VAL A 236 -1.02 6.54 16.43
C VAL A 236 -2.33 7.33 16.45
N PRO A 237 -3.40 6.94 15.72
CA PRO A 237 -4.67 7.69 15.76
C PRO A 237 -5.43 7.58 17.10
N LEU A 238 -5.02 6.68 18.00
CA LEU A 238 -5.65 6.51 19.31
C LEU A 238 -5.03 7.42 20.40
N LEU A 239 -3.88 8.03 20.11
CA LEU A 239 -3.20 9.00 20.98
C LEU A 239 -3.68 10.43 20.67
#